data_AF-A0A7R9B0J4-F1
#
_entry.id   AF-A0A7R9B0J4-F1
#
_cell.length_a   1.000
_cell.length_b   1.000
_cell.length_c   1.000
_cell.angle_alpha   90.00
_cell.angle_beta   90.00
_cell.angle_gamma   90.00
#
_symmetry.space_group_name_H-M   'P 1'
#
loop_
_entity.id
_entity.type
_entity.pdbx_description
1 polymer ?
#
loop_
_entity_poly.entity_id
_entity_poly.type
_entity_poly.pdbx_seq_one_letter_code
_entity_poly.pdbx_strand_id
1 'polypeptide(L)'
;MIRGNQGKGATFITVHARTPQQKHQPINVEALKEVTSRVRLPVIGNGDVRSLQAAQDLHDKTGCRGVMAARGLLTNPALFSGGAVTPVECVRQWLSLTSVTETHFNTLHHHLVFMLEKVLPKPLRLKFNSLKTREQVLDFLAEHLGVESSAQSGEEGIIQCDYTTEGSYFAETVKRCDSRESLDDYLQDACALYCT
;
A
#
# COMPACT_ATOMS: atom_id res chain seq x y z
N MET A 1 19.86 -0.25 -12.59
CA MET A 1 18.76 0.75 -12.49
C MET A 1 18.67 1.42 -11.11
N ILE A 2 18.68 0.69 -10.00
CA ILE A 2 18.46 1.25 -8.64
C ILE A 2 19.54 2.28 -8.22
N ARG A 3 20.80 2.07 -8.58
CA ARG A 3 21.90 3.02 -8.26
C ARG A 3 21.76 4.37 -8.98
N GLY A 4 21.19 4.39 -10.20
CA GLY A 4 21.00 5.61 -10.98
C GLY A 4 19.93 6.56 -10.43
N ASN A 5 19.05 6.09 -9.53
CA ASN A 5 18.01 6.92 -8.92
C ASN A 5 18.46 7.57 -7.60
N GLN A 6 19.55 7.09 -7.00
CA GLN A 6 20.09 7.67 -5.75
C GLN A 6 20.65 9.08 -5.98
N GLY A 7 21.17 9.37 -7.17
CA GLY A 7 21.68 10.69 -7.55
C GLY A 7 20.63 11.65 -8.15
N LYS A 8 19.35 11.29 -8.16
CA LYS A 8 18.28 12.08 -8.82
C LYS A 8 17.29 12.74 -7.84
N GLY A 9 17.66 12.88 -6.57
CA GLY A 9 16.83 13.58 -5.56
C GLY A 9 15.66 12.77 -5.00
N ALA A 10 15.61 11.44 -5.21
CA ALA A 10 14.60 10.60 -4.59
C ALA A 10 14.83 10.49 -3.07
N THR A 11 13.78 10.67 -2.25
CA THR A 11 13.87 10.58 -0.79
C THR A 11 13.78 9.14 -0.26
N PHE A 12 13.15 8.24 -1.02
CA PHE A 12 13.06 6.81 -0.76
C PHE A 12 12.78 6.05 -2.07
N ILE A 13 12.92 4.73 -2.05
CA ILE A 13 12.50 3.87 -3.14
C ILE A 13 11.60 2.75 -2.63
N THR A 14 10.61 2.37 -3.43
CA THR A 14 9.79 1.17 -3.15
C THR A 14 10.27 0.04 -4.03
N VAL A 15 10.51 -1.14 -3.44
CA VAL A 15 10.97 -2.33 -4.16
C VAL A 15 9.92 -3.41 -4.02
N HIS A 16 9.31 -3.75 -5.15
CA HIS A 16 8.51 -4.95 -5.28
C HIS A 16 9.42 -6.11 -5.64
N ALA A 17 9.66 -7.04 -4.72
CA ALA A 17 10.66 -8.10 -4.89
C ALA A 17 10.17 -9.28 -5.75
N ARG A 18 9.53 -8.95 -6.88
CA ARG A 18 9.15 -9.87 -7.96
C ARG A 18 9.46 -9.22 -9.30
N THR A 19 9.89 -10.04 -10.25
CA THR A 19 9.96 -9.62 -11.64
C THR A 19 8.56 -9.60 -12.26
N PRO A 20 8.34 -8.82 -13.33
CA PRO A 20 7.06 -8.82 -14.03
C PRO A 20 6.60 -10.23 -14.48
N GLN A 21 7.54 -11.10 -14.85
CA GLN A 21 7.27 -12.47 -15.30
C GLN A 21 6.73 -13.37 -14.18
N GLN A 22 7.09 -13.08 -12.92
CA GLN A 22 6.67 -13.85 -11.76
C GLN A 22 5.20 -13.64 -11.37
N LYS A 23 4.51 -12.60 -11.89
CA LYS A 23 3.08 -12.33 -11.66
C LYS A 23 2.63 -12.46 -10.19
N HIS A 24 2.05 -13.61 -9.82
CA HIS A 24 1.47 -13.91 -8.50
C HIS A 24 2.32 -14.85 -7.63
N GLN A 25 3.53 -15.21 -8.06
CA GLN A 25 4.46 -15.98 -7.24
C GLN A 25 4.83 -15.23 -5.96
N PRO A 26 5.34 -15.94 -4.93
CA PRO A 26 5.87 -15.31 -3.73
C PRO A 26 6.99 -14.33 -4.02
N ILE A 27 7.13 -13.29 -3.19
CA ILE A 27 8.27 -12.37 -3.25
C ILE A 27 9.60 -13.06 -2.91
N ASN A 28 10.69 -12.59 -3.49
CA ASN A 28 12.05 -12.99 -3.11
C ASN A 28 12.56 -12.11 -1.97
N VAL A 29 12.40 -12.58 -0.74
CA VAL A 29 12.80 -11.86 0.49
C VAL A 29 14.32 -11.65 0.55
N GLU A 30 15.12 -12.62 0.10
CA GLU A 30 16.58 -12.50 0.10
C GLU A 30 17.07 -11.43 -0.89
N ALA A 31 16.47 -11.38 -2.09
CA ALA A 31 16.77 -10.32 -3.05
C ALA A 31 16.40 -8.93 -2.50
N LEU A 32 15.26 -8.82 -1.78
CA LEU A 32 14.88 -7.56 -1.14
C LEU A 32 15.87 -7.14 -0.05
N LYS A 33 16.34 -8.09 0.76
CA LYS A 33 17.37 -7.87 1.78
C LYS A 33 18.70 -7.43 1.15
N GLU A 34 19.14 -8.11 0.09
CA GLU A 34 20.35 -7.74 -0.65
C GLU A 34 20.25 -6.31 -1.19
N VAL A 35 19.13 -5.95 -1.84
CA VAL A 35 18.89 -4.58 -2.32
C VAL A 35 18.92 -3.59 -1.16
N THR A 36 18.21 -3.86 -0.07
CA THR A 36 18.13 -2.97 1.10
C THR A 36 19.51 -2.73 1.70
N SER A 37 20.37 -3.74 1.77
CA SER A 37 21.73 -3.60 2.31
C SER A 37 22.69 -2.78 1.43
N ARG A 38 22.37 -2.62 0.14
CA ARG A 38 23.27 -1.97 -0.85
C ARG A 38 22.83 -0.57 -1.27
N VAL A 39 21.61 -0.17 -0.91
CA VAL A 39 21.04 1.13 -1.28
C VAL A 39 21.14 2.08 -0.09
N ARG A 40 21.65 3.30 -0.31
CA ARG A 40 21.74 4.32 0.75
C ARG A 40 20.39 4.96 1.05
N LEU A 41 19.52 5.06 0.04
CA LEU A 41 18.16 5.54 0.23
C LEU A 41 17.31 4.55 1.05
N PRO A 42 16.40 5.05 1.89
CA PRO A 42 15.38 4.24 2.55
C PRO A 42 14.61 3.37 1.53
N VAL A 43 14.58 2.06 1.79
CA VAL A 43 13.85 1.10 0.95
C VAL A 43 12.52 0.74 1.61
N ILE A 44 11.42 0.89 0.87
CA ILE A 44 10.09 0.42 1.24
C ILE A 44 9.85 -0.93 0.57
N GLY A 45 9.70 -1.99 1.36
CA GLY A 45 9.43 -3.33 0.85
C GLY A 45 7.98 -3.48 0.42
N ASN A 46 7.72 -4.01 -0.77
CA ASN A 46 6.36 -4.27 -1.25
C ASN A 46 6.17 -5.71 -1.72
N GLY A 47 5.02 -6.29 -1.36
CA GLY A 47 4.55 -7.58 -1.84
C GLY A 47 4.24 -8.57 -0.72
N ASP A 48 3.22 -9.39 -0.94
CA ASP A 48 2.70 -10.46 -0.05
C ASP A 48 2.37 -10.09 1.41
N VAL A 49 2.33 -8.80 1.74
CA VAL A 49 1.87 -8.31 3.05
C VAL A 49 0.34 -8.37 3.13
N ARG A 50 -0.16 -9.22 4.04
CA ARG A 50 -1.60 -9.50 4.26
C ARG A 50 -2.07 -9.38 5.71
N SER A 51 -1.16 -9.04 6.62
CA SER A 51 -1.43 -8.78 8.04
C SER A 51 -0.36 -7.85 8.60
N LEU A 52 -0.63 -7.24 9.75
CA LEU A 52 0.38 -6.47 10.50
C LEU A 52 1.62 -7.31 10.80
N GLN A 53 1.44 -8.55 11.25
CA GLN A 53 2.55 -9.48 11.52
C GLN A 53 3.39 -9.74 10.26
N ALA A 54 2.76 -9.97 9.10
CA ALA A 54 3.51 -10.18 7.85
C ALA A 54 4.32 -8.93 7.45
N ALA A 55 3.84 -7.73 7.79
CA ALA A 55 4.61 -6.50 7.57
C ALA A 55 5.82 -6.41 8.51
N GLN A 56 5.63 -6.72 9.80
CA GLN A 56 6.70 -6.77 10.80
C GLN A 56 7.75 -7.81 10.43
N ASP A 57 7.33 -9.03 10.09
CA ASP A 57 8.24 -10.09 9.66
C ASP A 57 9.06 -9.71 8.43
N LEU A 58 8.45 -9.02 7.46
CA LEU A 58 9.14 -8.56 6.26
C LEU A 58 10.17 -7.48 6.60
N HIS A 59 9.81 -6.53 7.47
CA HIS A 59 10.73 -5.52 8.00
C HIS A 59 11.93 -6.19 8.68
N ASP A 60 11.69 -7.09 9.63
CA ASP A 60 12.72 -7.74 10.43
C ASP A 60 13.69 -8.57 9.57
N LYS A 61 13.16 -9.28 8.56
CA LYS A 61 13.98 -10.14 7.68
C LYS A 61 14.85 -9.35 6.71
N THR A 62 14.37 -8.20 6.23
CA THR A 62 15.00 -7.47 5.12
C THR A 62 15.72 -6.20 5.54
N GLY A 63 15.39 -5.65 6.71
CA GLY A 63 15.85 -4.33 7.15
C GLY A 63 15.22 -3.16 6.39
N CYS A 64 14.14 -3.38 5.61
CA CYS A 64 13.45 -2.30 4.89
C CYS A 64 12.98 -1.22 5.86
N ARG A 65 13.11 0.06 5.48
CA ARG A 65 12.74 1.21 6.33
C ARG A 65 11.23 1.48 6.36
N GLY A 66 10.45 0.70 5.62
CA GLY A 66 9.00 0.67 5.68
C GLY A 66 8.46 -0.47 4.82
N VAL A 67 7.15 -0.68 4.91
CA VAL A 67 6.45 -1.73 4.18
C VAL A 67 5.20 -1.16 3.52
N MET A 68 4.97 -1.55 2.27
CA MET A 68 3.79 -1.18 1.50
C MET A 68 2.95 -2.43 1.23
N ALA A 69 1.65 -2.36 1.51
CA ALA A 69 0.67 -3.38 1.17
C ALA A 69 -0.25 -2.87 0.04
N ALA A 70 -0.78 -3.80 -0.77
CA ALA A 70 -1.77 -3.47 -1.80
C ALA A 70 -2.96 -4.43 -1.71
N ARG A 71 -2.80 -5.68 -2.17
CA ARG A 71 -3.86 -6.71 -2.12
C ARG A 71 -4.42 -6.94 -0.72
N GLY A 72 -3.57 -6.91 0.31
CA GLY A 72 -4.02 -7.05 1.70
C GLY A 72 -5.00 -5.94 2.11
N LEU A 73 -4.74 -4.69 1.70
CA LEU A 73 -5.58 -3.53 2.02
C LEU A 73 -6.92 -3.55 1.29
N LEU A 74 -6.98 -4.11 0.08
CA LEU A 74 -8.26 -4.31 -0.61
C LEU A 74 -9.20 -5.22 0.20
N THR A 75 -8.65 -6.30 0.76
CA THR A 75 -9.45 -7.28 1.55
C THR A 75 -9.68 -6.88 3.00
N ASN A 76 -8.88 -5.93 3.51
CA ASN A 76 -9.00 -5.36 4.85
C ASN A 76 -8.34 -3.98 4.88
N PRO A 77 -9.09 -2.88 4.72
CA PRO A 77 -8.57 -1.52 4.80
C PRO A 77 -7.88 -1.21 6.13
N ALA A 78 -8.32 -1.87 7.22
CA ALA A 78 -7.74 -1.73 8.55
C ALA A 78 -6.60 -2.74 8.83
N LEU A 79 -5.94 -3.29 7.81
CA LEU A 79 -4.91 -4.33 7.95
C LEU A 79 -3.85 -4.01 9.02
N PHE A 80 -3.42 -2.76 9.11
CA PHE A 80 -2.38 -2.33 10.05
C PHE A 80 -2.88 -2.10 11.48
N SER A 81 -4.19 -2.17 11.73
CA SER A 81 -4.75 -2.21 13.09
C SER A 81 -4.57 -3.56 13.79
N GLY A 82 -4.11 -4.59 13.06
CA GLY A 82 -3.93 -5.95 13.57
C GLY A 82 -5.16 -6.85 13.42
N GLY A 83 -6.33 -6.30 13.06
CA GLY A 83 -7.53 -7.08 12.81
C GLY A 83 -7.40 -8.04 11.61
N ALA A 84 -8.00 -9.23 11.71
CA ALA A 84 -7.94 -10.25 10.65
C ALA A 84 -8.93 -10.03 9.50
N VAL A 85 -9.99 -9.25 9.75
CA VAL A 85 -11.09 -8.97 8.83
C VAL A 85 -11.40 -7.48 8.81
N THR A 86 -12.08 -7.02 7.76
CA THR A 86 -12.54 -5.63 7.66
C THR A 86 -13.52 -5.30 8.79
N PRO A 87 -13.22 -4.29 9.63
CA PRO A 87 -14.19 -3.75 10.57
C PRO A 87 -15.39 -3.18 9.82
N VAL A 88 -16.59 -3.34 10.38
CA VAL A 88 -17.83 -2.78 9.80
C VAL A 88 -17.72 -1.26 9.62
N GLU A 89 -16.96 -0.59 10.47
CA GLU A 89 -16.73 0.85 10.36
C GLU A 89 -16.04 1.26 9.05
N CYS A 90 -15.12 0.46 8.53
CA CYS A 90 -14.52 0.73 7.23
C CYS A 90 -15.55 0.67 6.09
N VAL A 91 -16.57 -0.19 6.23
CA VAL A 91 -17.68 -0.27 5.27
C VAL A 91 -18.54 0.99 5.35
N ARG A 92 -18.86 1.46 6.56
CA ARG A 92 -19.60 2.71 6.77
C ARG A 92 -18.86 3.91 6.20
N GLN A 93 -17.58 4.05 6.53
CA GLN A 93 -16.73 5.12 6.00
C GLN A 93 -16.64 5.09 4.48
N TRP A 94 -16.52 3.92 3.86
CA TRP A 94 -16.55 3.81 2.40
C TRP A 94 -17.88 4.28 1.80
N LEU A 95 -19.01 3.92 2.40
CA LEU A 95 -20.32 4.40 1.94
C LEU A 95 -20.47 5.91 2.10
N SER A 96 -19.95 6.47 3.20
CA SER A 96 -19.94 7.92 3.44
C SER A 96 -19.09 8.65 2.40
N LEU A 97 -17.85 8.23 2.17
CA LEU A 97 -16.95 8.80 1.17
C LEU A 97 -17.56 8.78 -0.23
N THR A 98 -18.16 7.65 -0.62
CA THR A 98 -18.76 7.48 -1.95
C THR A 98 -20.16 8.10 -2.07
N SER A 99 -20.68 8.72 -1.01
CA SER A 99 -21.89 9.54 -1.06
C SER A 99 -21.58 11.01 -1.37
N VAL A 100 -20.42 11.50 -0.93
CA VAL A 100 -19.96 12.88 -1.15
C VAL A 100 -19.04 13.05 -2.36
N THR A 101 -18.41 11.96 -2.80
CA THR A 101 -17.58 11.92 -4.00
C THR A 101 -18.33 11.28 -5.16
N GLU A 102 -18.14 11.80 -6.38
CA GLU A 102 -18.67 11.17 -7.59
C GLU A 102 -17.98 9.81 -7.81
N THR A 103 -18.67 8.73 -7.42
CA THR A 103 -18.14 7.37 -7.51
C THR A 103 -19.07 6.51 -8.36
N HIS A 104 -18.54 5.95 -9.45
CA HIS A 104 -19.26 4.98 -10.26
C HIS A 104 -19.60 3.70 -9.47
N PHE A 105 -20.78 3.13 -9.74
CA PHE A 105 -21.27 1.90 -9.10
C PHE A 105 -20.23 0.76 -9.10
N ASN A 106 -19.56 0.52 -10.23
CA ASN A 106 -18.57 -0.56 -10.34
C ASN A 106 -17.42 -0.39 -9.35
N THR A 107 -16.94 0.84 -9.13
CA THR A 107 -15.88 1.14 -8.15
C THR A 107 -16.38 0.91 -6.73
N LEU A 108 -17.56 1.45 -6.40
CA LEU A 108 -18.20 1.27 -5.11
C LEU A 108 -18.36 -0.22 -4.77
N HIS A 109 -18.94 -0.97 -5.70
CA HIS A 109 -19.28 -2.38 -5.51
C HIS A 109 -18.03 -3.24 -5.46
N HIS A 110 -17.06 -3.04 -6.35
CA HIS A 110 -15.84 -3.86 -6.38
C HIS A 110 -14.99 -3.71 -5.12
N HIS A 111 -14.90 -2.51 -4.55
CA HIS A 111 -14.23 -2.31 -3.26
C HIS A 111 -14.94 -3.09 -2.14
N LEU A 112 -16.28 -3.02 -2.09
CA LEU A 112 -17.05 -3.78 -1.10
C LEU A 112 -16.92 -5.29 -1.29
N VAL A 113 -16.84 -5.78 -2.52
CA VAL A 113 -16.61 -7.21 -2.82
C VAL A 113 -15.31 -7.71 -2.18
N PHE A 114 -14.23 -6.92 -2.26
CA PHE A 114 -12.98 -7.27 -1.58
C PHE A 114 -13.07 -7.13 -0.06
N MET A 115 -13.59 -6.01 0.44
CA MET A 115 -13.69 -5.74 1.88
C MET A 115 -14.50 -6.82 2.60
N LEU A 116 -15.53 -7.35 1.95
CA LEU A 116 -16.45 -8.33 2.53
C LEU A 116 -16.05 -9.79 2.29
N GLU A 117 -14.94 -10.04 1.59
CA GLU A 117 -14.49 -11.40 1.22
C GLU A 117 -14.37 -12.33 2.43
N LYS A 118 -13.85 -11.79 3.56
CA LYS A 118 -13.65 -12.53 4.80
C LYS A 118 -14.75 -12.26 5.85
N VAL A 119 -15.65 -11.33 5.57
CA VAL A 119 -16.74 -10.94 6.49
C VAL A 119 -17.98 -11.79 6.21
N LEU A 120 -18.32 -11.97 4.93
CA LEU A 120 -19.51 -12.69 4.51
C LEU A 120 -19.24 -14.19 4.29
N PRO A 121 -20.15 -15.08 4.70
CA PRO A 121 -20.09 -16.48 4.31
C PRO A 121 -20.28 -16.65 2.80
N LYS A 122 -19.77 -17.76 2.23
CA LYS A 122 -19.73 -18.01 0.78
C LYS A 122 -21.08 -17.81 0.06
N PRO A 123 -22.24 -18.29 0.56
CA PRO A 123 -23.52 -18.07 -0.13
C PRO A 123 -23.89 -16.58 -0.23
N LEU A 124 -23.66 -15.82 0.84
CA LEU A 124 -23.94 -14.39 0.88
C LEU A 124 -22.98 -13.60 -0.02
N ARG A 125 -21.71 -14.01 -0.14
CA ARG A 125 -20.79 -13.40 -1.12
C ARG A 125 -21.26 -13.58 -2.56
N LEU A 126 -21.75 -14.76 -2.92
CA LEU A 126 -22.26 -15.00 -4.27
C LEU A 126 -23.47 -14.12 -4.58
N LYS A 127 -24.38 -13.96 -3.62
CA LYS A 127 -25.52 -13.03 -3.73
C LYS A 127 -25.04 -11.57 -3.81
N PHE A 128 -24.09 -11.17 -2.96
CA PHE A 128 -23.57 -9.80 -2.95
C PHE A 128 -22.85 -9.42 -4.25
N ASN A 129 -22.05 -10.34 -4.80
CA ASN A 129 -21.28 -10.10 -6.03
C ASN A 129 -22.18 -10.00 -7.27
N SER A 130 -23.41 -10.49 -7.23
CA SER A 130 -24.34 -10.43 -8.36
C SER A 130 -25.19 -9.16 -8.40
N LEU A 131 -25.17 -8.33 -7.35
CA LEU A 131 -25.91 -7.06 -7.27
C LEU A 131 -25.46 -6.10 -8.38
N LYS A 132 -26.40 -5.28 -8.87
CA LYS A 132 -26.25 -4.45 -10.07
C LYS A 132 -26.51 -2.96 -9.84
N THR A 133 -27.09 -2.59 -8.70
CA THR A 133 -27.38 -1.19 -8.39
C THR A 133 -26.94 -0.82 -6.97
N ARG A 134 -26.80 0.48 -6.71
CA ARG A 134 -26.38 0.99 -5.40
C ARG A 134 -27.41 0.67 -4.33
N GLU A 135 -28.69 0.79 -4.64
CA GLU A 135 -29.81 0.54 -3.73
C GLU A 135 -29.77 -0.92 -3.25
N GLN A 136 -29.60 -1.87 -4.18
CA GLN A 136 -29.46 -3.29 -3.85
C GLN A 136 -28.28 -3.56 -2.89
N VAL A 137 -27.16 -2.85 -3.08
CA VAL A 137 -26.00 -2.96 -2.19
C VAL A 137 -26.33 -2.40 -0.81
N LEU A 138 -26.95 -1.23 -0.72
CA LEU A 138 -27.32 -0.61 0.55
C LEU A 138 -28.31 -1.48 1.32
N ASP A 139 -29.37 -1.96 0.66
CA ASP A 139 -30.36 -2.85 1.26
C ASP A 139 -29.72 -4.13 1.81
N PHE A 140 -28.81 -4.73 1.02
CA PHE A 140 -28.07 -5.92 1.44
C PHE A 140 -27.23 -5.64 2.70
N LEU A 141 -26.51 -4.52 2.73
CA LEU A 141 -25.64 -4.17 3.86
C LEU A 141 -26.45 -3.82 5.12
N ALA A 142 -27.60 -3.16 4.97
CA ALA A 142 -28.52 -2.90 6.07
C ALA A 142 -29.06 -4.21 6.66
N GLU A 143 -29.56 -5.12 5.80
CA GLU A 143 -30.14 -6.40 6.19
C GLU A 143 -29.12 -7.33 6.86
N HIS A 144 -27.89 -7.45 6.31
CA HIS A 144 -26.94 -8.49 6.73
C HIS A 144 -25.84 -7.99 7.66
N LEU A 145 -25.53 -6.69 7.68
CA LEU A 145 -24.45 -6.11 8.49
C LEU A 145 -24.92 -4.98 9.41
N GLY A 146 -26.21 -4.60 9.39
CA GLY A 146 -26.72 -3.47 10.17
C GLY A 146 -26.04 -2.15 9.80
N VAL A 147 -25.63 -2.02 8.53
CA VAL A 147 -25.01 -0.81 8.01
C VAL A 147 -26.05 -0.01 7.25
N GLU A 148 -26.56 1.03 7.89
CA GLU A 148 -27.37 2.04 7.23
C GLU A 148 -26.49 3.12 6.61
N SER A 149 -26.93 3.75 5.52
CA SER A 149 -26.31 4.97 5.03
C SER A 149 -26.68 6.14 5.95
N SER A 150 -26.21 6.12 7.19
CA SER A 150 -26.22 7.34 7.97
C SER A 150 -25.19 8.25 7.33
N ALA A 151 -25.64 9.35 6.72
CA ALA A 151 -24.80 10.53 6.53
C ALA A 151 -24.46 11.06 7.93
N GLN A 152 -23.58 10.36 8.64
CA GLN A 152 -22.88 10.99 9.73
C GLN A 152 -21.97 12.00 9.05
N SER A 153 -22.30 13.27 9.25
CA SER A 153 -21.42 14.41 9.10
C SER A 153 -20.21 14.21 10.01
N GLY A 154 -19.38 13.22 9.71
CA GLY A 154 -18.01 13.21 10.18
C GLY A 154 -17.34 14.35 9.45
N GLU A 155 -17.20 15.49 10.12
CA GLU A 155 -16.21 16.51 9.80
C GLU A 155 -14.77 15.96 9.94
N GLU A 156 -14.51 14.69 9.57
CA GLU A 156 -13.17 14.26 9.26
C GLU A 156 -12.88 14.84 7.87
N GLY A 157 -12.60 16.15 7.87
CA GLY A 157 -12.19 16.89 6.71
C GLY A 157 -11.12 16.11 5.98
N ILE A 158 -11.22 16.08 4.65
CA ILE A 158 -10.18 15.58 3.76
C ILE A 158 -8.83 15.98 4.37
N ILE A 159 -8.00 14.99 4.71
CA ILE A 159 -6.69 15.26 5.30
C ILE A 159 -5.95 16.15 4.31
N GLN A 160 -5.77 17.42 4.68
CA GLN A 160 -4.91 18.35 3.96
C GLN A 160 -3.48 17.86 4.20
N CYS A 161 -2.94 17.13 3.23
CA CYS A 161 -1.55 16.69 3.26
C CYS A 161 -0.65 17.85 2.85
N ASP A 162 -0.12 18.56 3.84
CA ASP A 162 0.88 19.59 3.61
C ASP A 162 2.27 18.94 3.52
N TYR A 163 2.85 18.93 2.32
CA TYR A 163 4.16 18.33 2.08
C TYR A 163 5.26 19.34 2.41
N THR A 164 5.68 19.39 3.66
CA THR A 164 6.78 20.27 4.10
C THR A 164 8.14 19.56 4.06
N THR A 165 9.19 20.32 3.77
CA THR A 165 10.59 19.86 3.82
C THR A 165 11.21 20.01 5.22
N GLU A 166 10.47 20.55 6.18
CA GLU A 166 10.94 20.89 7.53
C GLU A 166 10.83 19.72 8.53
N GLY A 167 10.33 18.57 8.09
CA GLY A 167 10.16 17.39 8.96
C GLY A 167 11.47 16.84 9.49
N SER A 168 11.47 16.36 10.74
CA SER A 168 12.62 15.74 11.42
C SER A 168 13.29 14.64 10.59
N TYR A 169 12.48 13.86 9.86
CA TYR A 169 12.96 12.83 8.94
C TYR A 169 13.85 13.39 7.81
N PHE A 170 13.45 14.52 7.20
CA PHE A 170 14.19 15.16 6.13
C PHE A 170 15.48 15.79 6.67
N ALA A 171 15.40 16.48 7.81
CA ALA A 171 16.54 17.13 8.46
C ALA A 171 17.64 16.17 8.90
N GLU A 172 17.29 14.98 9.41
CA GLU A 172 18.26 13.98 9.86
C GLU A 172 18.84 13.14 8.71
N THR A 173 18.04 12.82 7.69
CA THR A 173 18.47 11.93 6.60
C THR A 173 19.35 12.64 5.59
N VAL A 174 19.08 13.92 5.27
CA VAL A 174 19.88 14.70 4.32
C VAL A 174 21.29 14.99 4.86
N LYS A 175 21.43 15.27 6.16
CA LYS A 175 22.75 15.49 6.82
C LYS A 175 23.71 14.31 6.67
N ARG A 176 23.20 13.10 6.48
CA ARG A 176 24.01 11.87 6.34
C ARG A 176 24.49 11.62 4.90
N CYS A 177 23.89 12.28 3.91
CA CYS A 177 24.28 12.16 2.50
C CYS A 177 25.29 13.22 2.04
N ASP A 178 25.54 14.27 2.83
CA ASP A 178 26.33 15.44 2.41
C ASP A 178 27.85 15.31 2.67
N SER A 179 28.30 14.17 3.21
CA SER A 179 29.74 13.87 3.28
C SER A 179 30.25 13.38 1.92
N ARG A 180 30.55 14.37 1.07
CA ARG A 180 31.30 14.33 -0.20
C ARG A 180 32.24 13.12 -0.39
N GLU A 181 31.94 12.29 -1.39
CA GLU A 181 32.95 11.65 -2.25
C GLU A 181 32.51 11.89 -3.71
N SER A 182 33.48 12.23 -4.56
CA SER A 182 33.31 12.90 -5.85
C SER A 182 32.39 12.13 -6.83
N LEU A 183 31.61 12.89 -7.60
CA LEU A 183 30.66 12.36 -8.58
C LEU A 183 31.33 11.91 -9.90
N ASP A 184 32.61 12.23 -10.07
CA ASP A 184 33.31 12.12 -11.36
C ASP A 184 34.00 10.77 -11.60
N ASP A 185 34.31 10.00 -10.54
CA ASP A 185 34.95 8.67 -10.72
C ASP A 185 33.94 7.57 -11.09
N TYR A 186 32.64 7.75 -10.83
CA TYR A 186 31.65 6.67 -11.00
C TYR A 186 31.13 6.49 -12.44
N LEU A 187 31.37 7.45 -13.34
CA LEU A 187 30.92 7.36 -14.74
C LEU A 187 31.94 6.67 -15.65
N GLN A 188 33.22 6.59 -15.27
CA GLN A 188 34.23 5.95 -16.11
C GLN A 188 34.18 4.42 -16.06
N ASP A 189 33.77 3.82 -14.94
CA ASP A 189 33.72 2.35 -14.81
C ASP A 189 32.41 1.73 -15.35
N ALA A 190 31.36 2.51 -15.59
CA ALA A 190 30.08 1.99 -16.08
C ALA A 190 30.09 1.65 -17.58
N CYS A 191 30.97 2.26 -18.38
CA CYS A 191 31.12 1.95 -19.80
C CYS A 191 31.89 0.65 -20.07
N ALA A 192 32.70 0.15 -19.12
CA ALA A 192 33.49 -1.06 -19.30
C ALA A 192 32.70 -2.37 -19.10
N LEU A 193 31.48 -2.31 -18.53
CA LEU A 193 30.68 -3.50 -18.17
C LEU A 193 29.65 -3.92 -19.22
N TYR A 194 29.50 -3.17 -20.32
CA TYR A 194 28.55 -3.50 -21.41
C TYR A 194 29.22 -3.62 -22.78
N CYS A 195 30.56 -3.72 -22.84
CA CYS A 195 31.31 -4.05 -24.05
C CYS A 195 32.12 -5.33 -23.86
N THR A 196 31.43 -6.48 -23.85
CA THR A 196 31.86 -7.77 -24.43
C THR A 196 30.64 -8.61 -24.75
#